data_AF-A0A0N1BGR4-F1
#
_entry.id   AF-A0A0N1BGR4-F1
#
_cell.length_a   1.000
_cell.length_b   1.000
_cell.length_c   1.000
_cell.angle_alpha   90.00
_cell.angle_beta   90.00
_cell.angle_gamma   90.00
#
_symmetry.space_group_name_H-M   'P 1'
#
loop_
_entity.id
_entity.type
_entity.pdbx_description
1 polymer ?
#
loop_
_entity_poly.entity_id
_entity_poly.type
_entity_poly.pdbx_seq_one_letter_code
_entity_poly.pdbx_strand_id
1 'polypeptide(L)'
;MGIVTVAVRLYNDARGDIEEIDAEALVDTGAMNLCIPEQLARQLKLEKRYEREVILADGGRKLVPYVSGVRVETQGRGCVTGALVFGNQVLLGAIPMEDMDLVVHPARRTAVPNPENPNIAVSLAMSFAVQQP
;
A
#
# COMPACT_ATOMS: atom_id res chain seq x y z
N MET A 1 4.83 -17.12 -6.73
CA MET A 1 3.70 -16.28 -7.16
C MET A 1 4.07 -15.54 -8.44
N GLY A 2 3.10 -15.18 -9.27
CA GLY A 2 3.36 -14.43 -10.50
C GLY A 2 3.90 -13.03 -10.22
N ILE A 3 4.73 -12.51 -11.13
CA ILE A 3 5.28 -11.15 -11.07
C ILE A 3 4.17 -10.21 -11.55
N VAL A 4 3.26 -9.82 -10.66
CA VAL A 4 2.28 -8.76 -10.93
C VAL A 4 2.87 -7.46 -10.40
N THR A 5 3.08 -6.47 -11.27
CA THR A 5 3.62 -5.17 -10.85
C THR A 5 2.69 -4.03 -11.25
N VAL A 6 2.82 -2.92 -10.54
CA VAL A 6 2.12 -1.68 -10.86
C VAL A 6 3.02 -0.49 -10.56
N ALA A 7 3.01 0.50 -11.45
CA ALA A 7 3.68 1.77 -11.19
C ALA A 7 2.93 2.53 -10.09
N VAL A 8 3.67 3.05 -9.12
CA VAL A 8 3.14 3.84 -8.01
C VAL A 8 3.94 5.13 -7.85
N ARG A 9 3.26 6.18 -7.39
CA ARG A 9 3.89 7.37 -6.83
C ARG A 9 3.75 7.36 -5.32
N LEU A 10 4.86 7.58 -4.63
CA LEU A 10 4.93 7.61 -3.18
C LEU A 10 5.21 9.03 -2.71
N TYR A 11 4.49 9.47 -1.68
CA TYR A 11 4.65 10.79 -1.08
C TYR A 11 4.73 10.70 0.44
N ASN A 12 5.30 11.75 1.05
CA ASN A 12 5.05 12.06 2.45
C ASN A 12 3.77 12.88 2.55
N ASP A 13 2.71 12.28 3.09
CA ASP A 13 1.38 12.89 3.15
C ASP A 13 1.35 14.20 3.96
N ALA A 14 2.20 14.29 4.99
CA ALA A 14 2.27 15.45 5.89
C ALA A 14 3.20 16.56 5.40
N ARG A 15 4.03 16.30 4.38
CA ARG A 15 5.11 17.19 3.93
C ARG A 15 5.09 17.35 2.42
N GLY A 16 4.31 18.32 1.94
CA GLY A 16 4.22 18.65 0.51
C GLY A 16 5.45 19.31 -0.11
N ASP A 17 6.48 19.61 0.69
CA ASP A 17 7.78 20.12 0.22
C ASP A 17 8.78 19.02 -0.12
N ILE A 18 8.43 17.75 0.14
CA ILE A 18 9.24 16.59 -0.20
C ILE A 18 8.81 16.08 -1.56
N GLU A 19 9.78 15.93 -2.46
CA GLU A 19 9.53 15.37 -3.80
C GLU A 19 8.97 13.95 -3.71
N GLU A 20 7.98 13.68 -4.56
CA GLU A 20 7.43 12.36 -4.75
C GLU A 20 8.44 11.40 -5.40
N ILE A 21 8.20 10.11 -5.22
CA ILE A 21 9.04 9.07 -5.81
C ILE A 21 8.19 8.14 -6.66
N ASP A 22 8.51 8.07 -7.94
CA ASP A 22 8.03 7.01 -8.84
C ASP A 22 8.75 5.69 -8.53
N ALA A 23 7.98 4.62 -8.36
CA ALA A 23 8.51 3.28 -8.14
C ALA A 23 7.64 2.22 -8.82
N GLU A 24 8.25 1.06 -9.09
CA GLU A 24 7.49 -0.15 -9.42
C GLU A 24 7.21 -0.92 -8.13
N ALA A 25 5.94 -1.23 -7.88
CA ALA A 25 5.50 -2.04 -6.74
C ALA A 25 5.13 -3.45 -7.19
N LEU A 26 5.67 -4.46 -6.51
CA LEU A 26 5.18 -5.83 -6.63
C LEU A 26 3.89 -5.96 -5.84
N VAL A 27 2.86 -6.44 -6.52
CA VAL A 27 1.54 -6.66 -5.94
C VAL A 27 1.53 -7.99 -5.21
N ASP A 28 1.27 -7.95 -3.91
CA ASP A 28 1.29 -9.12 -3.04
C ASP A 28 0.03 -9.17 -2.17
N THR A 29 -0.94 -9.99 -2.59
CA THR A 29 -2.17 -10.23 -1.83
C THR A 29 -1.95 -11.01 -0.53
N GLY A 30 -0.78 -11.63 -0.35
CA GLY A 30 -0.37 -12.29 0.89
C GLY A 30 0.25 -11.33 1.92
N ALA A 31 0.68 -10.14 1.49
CA ALA A 31 1.15 -9.09 2.37
C ALA A 31 -0.02 -8.20 2.81
N MET A 32 -0.03 -7.78 4.08
CA MET A 32 -1.08 -6.90 4.60
C MET A 32 -0.79 -5.40 4.34
N ASN A 33 0.43 -4.96 4.65
CA ASN A 33 0.80 -3.54 4.63
C ASN A 33 1.60 -3.21 3.37
N LEU A 34 1.72 -1.92 3.05
CA LEU A 34 2.77 -1.44 2.15
C LEU A 34 4.13 -1.80 2.75
N CYS A 35 5.06 -2.28 1.92
CA CYS A 35 6.47 -2.41 2.32
C CYS A 35 7.31 -1.54 1.40
N ILE A 36 8.25 -0.78 1.97
CA ILE A 36 9.15 0.10 1.21
C ILE A 36 10.61 -0.14 1.62
N PRO A 37 11.56 0.00 0.68
CA PRO A 37 12.99 0.00 1.02
C PRO A 37 13.35 1.15 1.96
N GLU A 38 14.38 0.93 2.80
CA GLU A 38 14.90 1.96 3.72
C GLU A 38 15.31 3.24 2.99
N GLN A 39 15.87 3.11 1.78
CA GLN A 39 16.25 4.26 0.97
C GLN A 39 15.05 5.16 0.64
N LEU A 40 13.90 4.58 0.26
CA LEU A 40 12.70 5.36 -0.06
C LEU A 40 12.13 6.03 1.18
N ALA A 41 12.12 5.30 2.31
CA ALA A 41 11.66 5.87 3.58
C ALA A 41 12.49 7.09 4.00
N ARG A 42 13.81 7.04 3.81
CA ARG A 42 14.72 8.17 4.07
C ARG A 42 14.52 9.34 3.11
N GLN A 43 14.37 9.07 1.81
CA GLN A 43 14.15 10.11 0.80
C GLN A 43 12.82 10.84 1.04
N LEU A 44 11.76 10.11 1.38
CA LEU A 44 10.47 10.68 1.77
C LEU A 44 10.47 11.31 3.18
N LYS A 45 11.60 11.24 3.92
CA LYS A 45 11.74 11.71 5.30
C LYS A 45 10.62 11.21 6.22
N LEU A 46 10.27 9.93 6.07
CA LEU A 46 9.22 9.30 6.87
C LEU A 46 9.72 9.01 8.28
N GLU A 47 8.94 9.38 9.29
CA GLU A 47 9.28 9.17 10.68
C GLU A 47 8.88 7.77 11.15
N LYS A 48 9.84 7.04 11.72
CA LYS A 48 9.57 5.77 12.41
C LYS A 48 8.62 6.03 13.58
N ARG A 49 7.52 5.29 13.62
CA ARG A 49 6.56 5.32 14.73
C ARG A 49 6.92 4.31 15.81
N TYR A 50 7.12 3.05 15.40
CA TYR A 50 7.45 1.93 16.27
C TYR A 50 8.07 0.79 15.46
N GLU A 51 8.36 -0.33 16.10
CA GLU A 51 8.80 -1.55 15.43
C GLU A 51 7.70 -2.60 15.43
N ARG A 52 7.61 -3.37 14.35
CA ARG A 52 6.59 -4.41 14.17
C ARG A 52 7.26 -5.73 13.82
N GLU A 53 6.86 -6.80 14.50
CA GLU A 53 7.25 -8.15 14.11
C GLU A 53 6.50 -8.55 12.85
N VAL A 54 7.23 -9.01 11.83
CA VAL A 54 6.68 -9.50 10.57
C VAL A 54 7.06 -10.96 10.37
N ILE A 55 6.16 -11.71 9.75
CA ILE A 55 6.40 -13.10 9.32
C ILE A 55 6.65 -13.05 7.82
N LEU A 56 7.80 -13.56 7.41
CA LEU A 56 8.22 -13.61 6.01
C LEU A 56 7.66 -14.86 5.32
N ALA A 57 7.75 -14.89 3.99
CA ALA A 57 7.25 -16.02 3.19
C ALA A 57 7.94 -17.35 3.50
N ASP A 58 9.17 -17.32 4.01
CA ASP A 58 9.92 -18.51 4.47
C ASP A 58 9.57 -18.93 5.91
N GLY A 59 8.62 -18.25 6.55
CA GLY A 59 8.22 -18.46 7.95
C GLY A 59 9.12 -17.76 8.98
N GLY A 60 10.21 -17.13 8.53
CA GLY A 60 11.10 -16.37 9.39
C GLY A 60 10.41 -15.16 10.00
N ARG A 61 10.82 -14.79 11.21
CA ARG A 61 10.33 -13.59 11.90
C ARG A 61 11.39 -12.51 11.93
N LYS A 62 10.98 -11.27 11.71
CA LYS A 62 11.87 -10.12 11.75
C LYS A 62 11.17 -8.93 12.40
N LEU A 63 11.90 -8.21 13.25
CA LEU A 63 11.45 -6.92 13.76
C LEU A 63 11.87 -5.82 12.77
N VAL A 64 10.91 -5.04 12.25
CA VAL A 64 11.16 -4.00 11.24
C VAL A 64 10.53 -2.66 11.64
N PRO A 65 11.09 -1.51 11.22
CA PRO A 65 10.46 -0.21 11.46
C PRO A 65 9.11 -0.09 10.77
N TYR A 66 8.15 0.51 11.46
CA TYR A 66 6.88 0.93 10.89
C TYR A 66 6.83 2.46 10.80
N VAL A 67 6.47 2.97 9.63
CA VAL A 67 6.25 4.39 9.35
C VAL A 67 4.78 4.63 8.99
N SER A 68 4.29 5.85 9.17
CA SER A 68 2.91 6.21 8.81
C SER A 68 2.88 7.48 7.95
N GLY A 69 1.73 7.73 7.31
CA GLY A 69 1.55 8.92 6.47
C GLY A 69 2.21 8.77 5.09
N VAL A 70 2.26 7.56 4.56
CA VAL A 70 2.70 7.32 3.18
C VAL A 70 1.49 7.45 2.27
N ARG A 71 1.46 8.48 1.42
CA ARG A 71 0.47 8.54 0.35
C ARG A 71 0.98 7.71 -0.81
N VAL A 72 0.14 6.84 -1.34
CA VAL A 72 0.42 6.02 -2.53
C VAL A 72 -0.60 6.41 -3.58
N GLU A 73 -0.16 6.62 -4.80
CA GLU A 73 -1.04 6.84 -5.95
C GLU A 73 -0.71 5.89 -7.09
N THR A 74 -1.73 5.37 -7.77
CA THR A 74 -1.59 4.61 -9.00
C THR A 74 -2.85 4.71 -9.84
N GLN A 75 -2.73 4.86 -11.16
CA GLN A 75 -3.86 4.78 -12.09
C GLN A 75 -5.09 5.63 -11.70
N GLY A 76 -4.88 6.84 -11.18
CA GLY A 76 -5.97 7.73 -10.75
C GLY A 76 -6.63 7.34 -9.41
N ARG A 77 -6.06 6.37 -8.69
CA ARG A 77 -6.40 6.01 -7.31
C ARG A 77 -5.31 6.48 -6.36
N GLY A 78 -5.68 6.72 -5.11
CA GLY A 78 -4.71 6.98 -4.06
C GLY A 78 -5.25 6.71 -2.68
N CYS A 79 -4.34 6.38 -1.76
CA CYS A 79 -4.61 6.12 -0.36
C CYS A 79 -3.51 6.70 0.52
N VAL A 80 -3.81 6.95 1.79
CA VAL A 80 -2.80 7.22 2.83
C VAL A 80 -2.72 6.01 3.74
N THR A 81 -1.54 5.39 3.83
CA THR A 81 -1.34 4.16 4.59
C THR A 81 -0.06 4.20 5.41
N GLY A 82 0.12 3.18 6.26
CA GLY A 82 1.39 2.91 6.90
C GLY A 82 2.23 1.93 6.10
N ALA A 83 3.54 1.97 6.33
CA ALA A 83 4.48 1.11 5.64
C ALA A 83 5.46 0.43 6.60
N LEU A 84 5.80 -0.81 6.27
CA LEU A 84 6.91 -1.54 6.87
C LEU A 84 8.18 -1.24 6.09
N VAL A 85 9.24 -0.85 6.79
CA VAL A 85 10.50 -0.45 6.15
C VAL A 85 11.46 -1.64 6.13
N PHE A 86 11.41 -2.43 5.05
CA PHE A 86 12.30 -3.57 4.82
C PHE A 86 12.25 -4.02 3.35
N GLY A 87 13.17 -4.92 2.99
CA GLY A 87 13.26 -5.42 1.62
C GLY A 87 14.01 -4.48 0.69
N ASN A 88 13.98 -4.80 -0.60
CA ASN A 88 14.74 -4.13 -1.67
C ASN A 88 13.84 -3.53 -2.77
N GLN A 89 12.53 -3.76 -2.70
CA GLN A 89 11.55 -3.21 -3.62
C GLN A 89 10.27 -2.83 -2.88
N VAL A 90 9.41 -2.05 -3.53
CA VAL A 90 8.09 -1.71 -2.98
C VAL A 90 7.18 -2.93 -3.12
N LEU A 91 6.47 -3.27 -2.04
CA LEU A 91 5.43 -4.29 -2.02
C LEU A 91 4.09 -3.64 -1.70
N LEU A 92 3.12 -3.80 -2.59
CA LEU A 92 1.75 -3.34 -2.40
C LEU A 92 0.92 -4.45 -1.76
N GLY A 93 0.62 -4.31 -0.47
CA GLY A 93 -0.18 -5.25 0.31
C GLY A 93 -1.69 -5.01 0.21
N ALA A 94 -2.47 -5.85 0.89
CA ALA A 94 -3.93 -5.84 0.88
C ALA A 94 -4.54 -4.50 1.31
N ILE A 95 -4.05 -3.87 2.38
CA ILE A 95 -4.62 -2.60 2.89
C ILE A 95 -4.64 -1.50 1.80
N PRO A 96 -3.49 -1.10 1.22
CA PRO A 96 -3.51 -0.07 0.18
C PRO A 96 -4.22 -0.54 -1.11
N MET A 97 -4.24 -1.84 -1.42
CA MET A 97 -5.00 -2.34 -2.57
C MET A 97 -6.52 -2.21 -2.39
N GLU A 98 -7.03 -2.60 -1.22
CA GLU A 98 -8.44 -2.53 -0.89
C GLU A 98 -8.90 -1.07 -0.75
N ASP A 99 -8.10 -0.22 -0.11
CA ASP A 99 -8.42 1.21 0.04
C ASP A 99 -8.48 1.93 -1.32
N MET A 100 -7.63 1.54 -2.26
CA MET A 100 -7.63 2.06 -3.64
C MET A 100 -8.61 1.34 -4.58
N ASP A 101 -9.35 0.33 -4.11
CA ASP A 101 -10.28 -0.50 -4.90
C ASP A 101 -9.61 -1.07 -6.17
N LEU A 102 -8.48 -1.77 -5.97
CA LEU A 102 -7.69 -2.38 -7.03
C LEU A 102 -8.01 -3.87 -7.20
N VAL A 103 -7.99 -4.34 -8.45
CA VAL A 103 -8.16 -5.74 -8.83
C VAL A 103 -6.87 -6.26 -9.48
N VAL A 104 -6.36 -7.38 -8.97
CA VAL A 104 -5.21 -8.06 -9.57
C VAL A 104 -5.64 -8.78 -10.84
N HIS A 105 -4.92 -8.55 -11.94
CA HIS A 105 -5.15 -9.20 -13.24
C HIS A 105 -3.96 -10.09 -13.63
N PRO A 106 -3.92 -11.36 -13.20
CA PRO A 106 -2.75 -12.24 -13.38
C PRO A 106 -2.31 -12.41 -14.82
N ALA A 107 -3.28 -12.56 -15.75
CA ALA A 107 -2.97 -12.75 -17.17
C ALA A 107 -2.29 -11.52 -17.82
N ARG A 108 -2.52 -10.31 -17.29
CA ARG A 108 -1.89 -9.06 -17.73
C ARG A 108 -0.72 -8.65 -16.84
N ARG A 109 -0.45 -9.40 -15.77
CA ARG A 109 0.62 -9.15 -14.80
C ARG A 109 0.60 -7.74 -14.21
N THR A 110 -0.61 -7.23 -13.98
CA THR A 110 -0.80 -5.89 -13.39
C THR A 110 -2.00 -5.87 -12.45
N ALA A 111 -2.09 -4.83 -11.63
CA ALA A 111 -3.30 -4.48 -10.89
C ALA A 111 -3.95 -3.28 -11.57
N VAL A 112 -5.28 -3.25 -11.64
CA VAL A 112 -6.05 -2.17 -12.27
C VAL A 112 -7.11 -1.65 -11.31
N PRO A 113 -7.58 -0.40 -11.44
CA PRO A 113 -8.79 0.04 -10.77
C PRO A 113 -9.93 -0.93 -11.05
N ASN A 114 -10.76 -1.20 -10.04
CA ASN A 114 -11.88 -2.11 -10.15
C ASN A 114 -12.80 -1.71 -11.32
N PRO A 115 -12.97 -2.57 -12.35
CA PRO A 115 -13.81 -2.27 -13.51
C PRO A 115 -15.28 -2.06 -13.17
N GLU A 116 -15.76 -2.59 -12.04
CA GLU A 116 -17.13 -2.37 -11.56
C GLU A 116 -17.33 -0.93 -11.05
N ASN A 117 -16.24 -0.26 -10.65
CA ASN A 117 -16.23 1.08 -10.07
C ASN A 117 -15.31 2.04 -10.85
N PRO A 118 -15.48 2.23 -12.17
CA PRO A 118 -14.46 2.83 -13.03
C PRO A 118 -14.09 4.28 -12.68
N ASN A 119 -15.00 5.03 -12.05
CA ASN A 119 -14.81 6.46 -11.78
C ASN A 119 -14.30 6.73 -10.35
N ILE A 120 -14.87 6.08 -9.34
CA ILE A 120 -14.62 6.39 -7.91
C ILE A 120 -14.44 5.07 -7.16
N ALA A 121 -13.42 4.99 -6.31
CA ALA A 121 -13.18 3.82 -5.47
C ALA A 121 -14.32 3.63 -4.47
N VAL A 122 -14.77 2.40 -4.29
CA VAL A 122 -15.86 2.08 -3.35
C VAL A 122 -15.29 1.41 -2.11
N SER A 123 -15.78 1.82 -0.94
CA SER A 123 -15.50 1.17 0.33
C SER A 123 -16.80 0.64 0.94
N LEU A 124 -16.73 -0.55 1.52
CA LEU A 124 -17.87 -1.16 2.21
C LEU A 124 -17.97 -0.59 3.62
N ALA A 125 -19.12 0.01 3.93
CA ALA A 125 -19.45 0.49 5.27
C ALA A 125 -20.76 -0.15 5.75
N MET A 126 -20.75 -0.77 6.92
CA MET A 126 -21.96 -1.32 7.54
C MET A 126 -22.61 -0.26 8.44
N SER A 127 -23.88 0.06 8.19
CA SER A 127 -24.71 0.81 9.15
C SER A 127 -25.42 -0.13 10.11
N PHE A 128 -25.39 0.14 11.41
CA PHE A 128 -26.36 -0.46 12.33
C PHE A 128 -27.71 0.22 12.11
N ALA A 129 -28.76 -0.54 11.77
CA ALA A 129 -30.11 0.00 11.80
C ALA A 129 -30.45 0.35 13.26
N VAL A 130 -30.55 1.64 13.57
CA VAL A 130 -31.17 2.07 14.83
C VAL A 130 -32.65 1.72 14.68
N GLN A 131 -33.08 0.64 15.32
CA GLN A 131 -34.49 0.44 15.59
C GLN A 131 -34.93 1.62 16.46
N GLN A 132 -35.71 2.52 15.88
CA GLN A 132 -36.38 3.57 16.64
C GLN A 132 -37.41 2.91 17.57
N PRO A 133 -37.58 3.43 18.80
CA PRO A 133 -38.41 2.80 19.85
C PRO A 133 -39.89 2.72 19.50
#